data_AF-A0A2V8E753-F1
#
_entry.id   AF-A0A2V8E753-F1
#
_cell.length_a   1.000
_cell.length_b   1.000
_cell.length_c   1.000
_cell.angle_alpha   90.00
_cell.angle_beta   90.00
_cell.angle_gamma   90.00
#
_symmetry.space_group_name_H-M   'P 1'
#
loop_
_entity.id
_entity.type
_entity.pdbx_description
1 polymer ?
#
loop_
_entity_poly.entity_id
_entity_poly.type
_entity_poly.pdbx_seq_one_letter_code
_entity_poly.pdbx_strand_id
1 'polypeptide(L)'
;PGGAAAPIGVRRPTNNAGGLEGGVTNGEDVRVTGYMKPISTLMSPLRSVDLATMTASPAAVERSDVCAVPAAAVVGEAMVAFVLADALIEKFGGDSIEELVGNWNTYRDRTAARFGERKGG
;
A
#
# COMPACT_ATOMS: atom_id res chain seq x y z
N PRO A 1 -6.73 12.41 -22.79
CA PRO A 1 -5.29 12.10 -22.65
C PRO A 1 -5.10 10.95 -21.64
N GLY A 2 -5.02 9.72 -22.15
CA GLY A 2 -4.96 8.52 -21.32
C GLY A 2 -4.82 7.29 -22.23
N GLY A 3 -3.84 7.33 -23.14
CA GLY A 3 -3.54 6.17 -23.96
C GLY A 3 -2.96 5.09 -23.06
N ALA A 4 -3.62 3.92 -23.04
CA ALA A 4 -3.09 2.74 -22.38
C ALA A 4 -1.68 2.47 -22.90
N ALA A 5 -0.72 2.37 -21.99
CA ALA A 5 0.65 2.02 -22.35
C ALA A 5 0.67 0.68 -23.08
N ALA A 6 1.50 0.55 -24.12
CA ALA A 6 1.63 -0.70 -24.85
C ALA A 6 1.91 -1.85 -23.86
N PRO A 7 1.22 -2.99 -23.97
CA PRO A 7 1.37 -4.08 -23.02
C PRO A 7 2.82 -4.58 -22.99
N ILE A 8 3.38 -4.69 -21.78
CA ILE A 8 4.66 -5.34 -21.55
C ILE A 8 4.46 -6.83 -21.86
N GLY A 9 5.30 -7.40 -22.73
CA GLY A 9 5.20 -8.79 -23.19
C GLY A 9 5.65 -9.82 -22.17
N VAL A 10 6.25 -9.40 -21.05
CA VAL A 10 6.61 -10.25 -19.92
C VAL A 10 5.47 -10.23 -18.91
N ARG A 11 4.82 -11.38 -18.71
CA ARG A 11 3.70 -11.54 -17.76
C ARG A 11 3.98 -12.69 -16.81
N ARG A 12 3.44 -12.61 -15.60
CA ARG A 12 3.45 -13.74 -14.67
C ARG A 12 2.16 -14.55 -14.80
N PRO A 13 2.20 -15.88 -14.72
CA PRO A 13 0.99 -16.69 -14.70
C PRO A 13 0.18 -16.50 -13.41
N THR A 14 0.83 -16.06 -12.32
CA THR A 14 0.23 -15.82 -11.01
C THR A 14 0.91 -14.65 -10.30
N ASN A 15 0.20 -13.96 -9.39
CA ASN A 15 0.75 -12.88 -8.57
C ASN A 15 0.86 -13.25 -7.08
N ASN A 16 1.52 -14.37 -6.77
CA ASN A 16 1.73 -14.84 -5.38
C ASN A 16 2.72 -13.95 -4.60
N ALA A 17 3.62 -13.26 -5.31
CA ALA A 17 4.56 -12.32 -4.73
C ALA A 17 3.93 -10.96 -4.37
N GLY A 18 2.64 -10.74 -4.71
CA GLY A 18 1.92 -9.52 -4.39
C GLY A 18 2.49 -8.26 -5.06
N GLY A 19 2.98 -8.39 -6.29
CA GLY A 19 3.49 -7.27 -7.09
C GLY A 19 4.91 -6.85 -6.78
N LEU A 20 5.59 -7.50 -5.83
CA LEU A 20 6.94 -7.16 -5.38
C LEU A 20 7.90 -8.35 -5.48
N GLU A 21 9.05 -8.14 -6.11
CA GLU A 21 10.14 -9.12 -6.18
C GLU A 21 11.45 -8.42 -5.84
N GLY A 22 12.20 -8.95 -4.86
CA GLY A 22 13.48 -8.35 -4.44
C GLY A 22 13.35 -6.91 -3.93
N GLY A 23 12.18 -6.52 -3.42
CA GLY A 23 11.91 -5.15 -2.96
C GLY A 23 11.54 -4.15 -4.06
N VAL A 24 11.29 -4.61 -5.30
CA VAL A 24 10.95 -3.74 -6.44
C VAL A 24 9.61 -4.15 -7.03
N THR A 25 8.84 -3.17 -7.52
CA THR A 25 7.59 -3.42 -8.23
C THR A 25 7.83 -4.17 -9.54
N ASN A 26 7.07 -5.24 -9.73
CA ASN A 26 7.35 -6.22 -10.78
C ASN A 26 6.41 -6.09 -12.01
N GLY A 27 5.46 -5.16 -11.94
CA GLY A 27 4.47 -4.87 -12.98
C GLY A 27 3.08 -5.48 -12.74
N GLU A 28 2.94 -6.43 -11.81
CA GLU A 28 1.64 -6.95 -11.36
C GLU A 28 1.02 -6.04 -10.27
N ASP A 29 -0.24 -6.30 -9.90
CA ASP A 29 -0.89 -5.59 -8.80
C ASP A 29 -0.09 -5.67 -7.49
N VAL A 30 0.14 -4.54 -6.84
CA VAL A 30 0.70 -4.51 -5.48
C VAL A 30 -0.38 -4.95 -4.51
N ARG A 31 -0.14 -6.06 -3.78
CA ARG A 31 -1.10 -6.64 -2.83
C ARG A 31 -0.50 -6.65 -1.43
N VAL A 32 -1.19 -5.97 -0.51
CA VAL A 32 -0.78 -5.86 0.90
C VAL A 32 -1.92 -6.37 1.78
N THR A 33 -1.58 -7.19 2.78
CA THR A 33 -2.54 -7.67 3.78
C THR A 33 -2.14 -7.17 5.16
N GLY A 34 -3.03 -6.41 5.79
CA GLY A 34 -2.87 -5.94 7.17
C GLY A 34 -3.71 -6.76 8.14
N TYR A 35 -3.15 -7.09 9.30
CA TYR A 35 -3.87 -7.74 10.40
C TYR A 35 -4.10 -6.73 11.52
N MET A 36 -5.36 -6.36 11.73
CA MET A 36 -5.75 -5.43 12.77
C MET A 36 -6.19 -6.20 14.01
N LYS A 37 -5.56 -5.94 15.16
CA LYS A 37 -6.09 -6.43 16.44
C LYS A 37 -7.45 -5.79 16.73
N PRO A 38 -8.34 -6.45 17.50
CA PRO A 38 -9.50 -5.79 18.07
C PRO A 38 -9.09 -4.54 18.85
N ILE A 39 -9.96 -3.53 18.86
CA ILE A 39 -9.72 -2.31 19.63
C ILE A 39 -9.66 -2.68 21.12
N SER A 40 -8.74 -2.06 21.85
CA SER A 40 -8.40 -2.43 23.22
C SER A 40 -9.55 -2.25 24.22
N THR A 41 -10.48 -1.33 23.96
CA THR A 41 -11.59 -1.01 24.87
C THR A 41 -12.79 -1.89 24.60
N LEU A 42 -13.30 -2.52 25.67
CA LEU A 42 -14.46 -3.40 25.62
C LEU A 42 -15.54 -2.87 26.57
N MET A 43 -16.80 -2.95 26.14
CA MET A 43 -17.94 -2.57 26.99
C MET A 43 -18.07 -3.46 28.24
N SER A 44 -17.52 -4.67 28.21
CA SER A 44 -17.22 -5.47 29.40
C SER A 44 -15.73 -5.27 29.72
N PRO A 45 -15.40 -4.42 30.71
CA PRO A 45 -14.01 -4.04 30.95
C PRO A 45 -13.18 -5.23 31.44
N LEU A 46 -11.94 -5.33 30.95
CA LEU A 46 -10.98 -6.32 31.40
C LEU A 46 -10.39 -5.92 32.76
N ARG A 47 -9.75 -6.89 33.44
CA ARG A 47 -8.98 -6.61 34.67
C ARG A 47 -7.78 -5.73 34.35
N SER A 48 -7.61 -4.66 35.13
CA SER A 48 -6.51 -3.71 35.02
C SER A 48 -6.04 -3.28 36.43
N VAL A 49 -5.20 -2.25 36.50
CA VAL A 49 -4.68 -1.65 37.73
C VAL A 49 -4.83 -0.13 37.66
N ASP A 50 -5.26 0.50 38.75
CA ASP A 50 -5.18 1.95 38.92
C ASP A 50 -3.74 2.33 39.26
N LEU A 51 -3.11 3.15 38.42
CA LEU A 51 -1.70 3.52 38.55
C LEU A 51 -1.43 4.50 39.70
N ALA A 52 -2.44 5.21 40.23
CA ALA A 52 -2.27 6.09 41.39
C ALA A 52 -2.28 5.31 42.70
N THR A 53 -3.15 4.31 42.81
CA THR A 53 -3.32 3.51 44.04
C THR A 53 -2.56 2.17 44.00
N MET A 54 -2.11 1.74 42.82
CA MET A 54 -1.51 0.41 42.56
C MET A 54 -2.43 -0.76 42.94
N THR A 55 -3.75 -0.55 42.87
CA THR A 55 -4.76 -1.57 43.21
C THR A 55 -5.55 -2.02 41.98
N ALA A 56 -6.18 -3.19 42.08
CA ALA A 56 -6.97 -3.77 40.99
C ALA A 56 -8.17 -2.87 40.64
N SER A 57 -8.32 -2.56 39.35
CA SER A 57 -9.39 -1.72 38.83
C SER A 57 -9.82 -2.19 37.44
N PRO A 58 -11.08 -2.01 37.00
CA PRO A 58 -11.48 -2.31 35.63
C PRO A 58 -10.72 -1.45 34.60
N ALA A 59 -10.51 -1.97 33.39
CA ALA A 59 -9.95 -1.19 32.29
C ALA A 59 -10.86 -0.01 31.89
N ALA A 60 -10.26 1.07 31.41
CA ALA A 60 -11.01 2.22 30.93
C ALA A 60 -11.84 1.88 29.67
N VAL A 61 -13.01 2.50 29.55
CA VAL A 61 -13.90 2.36 28.39
C VAL A 61 -13.93 3.71 27.67
N GLU A 62 -13.21 3.81 26.56
CA GLU A 62 -13.06 5.06 25.80
C GLU A 62 -13.94 5.09 24.56
N ARG A 63 -14.10 3.93 23.88
CA ARG A 63 -14.91 3.81 22.66
C ARG A 63 -15.83 2.60 22.72
N SER A 64 -16.92 2.69 21.99
CA SER A 64 -17.99 1.69 21.92
C SER A 64 -18.10 0.98 20.56
N ASP A 65 -17.22 1.30 19.60
CA ASP A 65 -17.23 0.66 18.29
C ASP A 65 -16.79 -0.81 18.37
N VAL A 66 -17.55 -1.69 17.70
CA VAL A 66 -17.33 -3.15 17.76
C VAL A 66 -16.25 -3.59 16.76
N CYS A 67 -16.14 -2.91 15.62
CA CYS A 67 -15.18 -3.24 14.56
C CYS A 67 -14.71 -1.98 13.83
N ALA A 68 -13.40 -1.82 13.73
CA ALA A 68 -12.77 -0.74 12.97
C ALA A 68 -11.95 -1.24 11.77
N VAL A 69 -12.07 -2.51 11.39
CA VAL A 69 -11.34 -3.09 10.25
C VAL A 69 -11.65 -2.35 8.94
N PRO A 70 -12.92 -1.99 8.60
CA PRO A 70 -13.19 -1.23 7.39
C PRO A 70 -12.52 0.14 7.37
N ALA A 71 -12.54 0.86 8.51
CA ALA A 71 -11.86 2.16 8.62
C ALA A 71 -10.34 2.01 8.53
N ALA A 72 -9.78 0.96 9.14
CA ALA A 72 -8.36 0.64 9.05
C ALA A 72 -7.94 0.29 7.62
N ALA A 73 -8.81 -0.31 6.80
CA ALA A 73 -8.53 -0.58 5.39
C ALA A 73 -8.32 0.73 4.60
N VAL A 74 -9.18 1.74 4.80
CA VAL A 74 -9.02 3.07 4.17
C VAL A 74 -7.72 3.74 4.60
N VAL A 75 -7.37 3.65 5.89
CA VAL A 75 -6.06 4.13 6.38
C VAL A 75 -4.92 3.37 5.71
N GLY A 76 -5.04 2.05 5.57
CA GLY A 76 -4.07 1.20 4.89
C GLY A 76 -3.85 1.61 3.43
N GLU A 77 -4.93 1.86 2.68
CA GLU A 77 -4.85 2.35 1.30
C GLU A 77 -4.13 3.70 1.22
N ALA A 78 -4.45 4.64 2.12
CA ALA A 78 -3.79 5.94 2.16
C ALA A 78 -2.29 5.82 2.47
N MET A 79 -1.91 4.94 3.42
CA MET A 79 -0.50 4.69 3.73
C MET A 79 0.25 4.07 2.56
N VAL A 80 -0.37 3.11 1.85
CA VAL A 80 0.21 2.53 0.63
C VAL A 80 0.37 3.60 -0.44
N ALA A 81 -0.62 4.47 -0.64
CA ALA A 81 -0.54 5.56 -1.62
C ALA A 81 0.61 6.54 -1.30
N PHE A 82 0.82 6.89 -0.03
CA PHE A 82 1.95 7.74 0.37
C PHE A 82 3.30 7.09 0.06
N VAL A 83 3.48 5.81 0.42
CA VAL A 83 4.74 5.10 0.16
C VAL A 83 4.98 4.94 -1.35
N LEU A 84 3.95 4.67 -2.14
CA LEU A 84 4.07 4.58 -3.60
C LEU A 84 4.37 5.95 -4.24
N ALA A 85 3.77 7.03 -3.74
CA ALA A 85 4.07 8.38 -4.20
C ALA A 85 5.51 8.79 -3.87
N ASP A 86 5.99 8.48 -2.67
CA ASP A 86 7.38 8.72 -2.26
C ASP A 86 8.36 7.95 -3.16
N ALA A 87 8.12 6.65 -3.37
CA ALA A 87 8.93 5.82 -4.28
C ALA A 87 8.89 6.31 -5.74
N LEU A 88 7.75 6.86 -6.18
CA LEU A 88 7.61 7.48 -7.50
C LEU A 88 8.48 8.73 -7.62
N ILE A 89 8.41 9.63 -6.63
CA ILE A 89 9.19 10.87 -6.60
C ILE A 89 10.69 10.55 -6.48
N GLU A 90 11.09 9.63 -5.60
CA GLU A 90 12.49 9.20 -5.46
C GLU A 90 13.05 8.65 -6.78
N LYS A 91 12.23 7.90 -7.54
CA LYS A 91 12.66 7.27 -8.80
C LYS A 91 12.69 8.23 -9.98
N PHE A 92 11.72 9.13 -10.09
CA PHE A 92 11.50 9.96 -11.29
C PHE A 92 11.83 11.44 -11.09
N GLY A 93 11.92 11.89 -9.85
CA GLY A 93 12.19 13.28 -9.48
C GLY A 93 11.17 14.26 -10.05
N GLY A 94 11.60 15.52 -10.12
CA GLY A 94 10.87 16.64 -10.69
C GLY A 94 10.30 17.58 -9.63
N ASP A 95 10.37 18.87 -9.91
CA ASP A 95 9.86 19.93 -9.03
C ASP A 95 8.42 20.34 -9.39
N SER A 96 7.87 19.74 -10.45
CA SER A 96 6.51 19.93 -10.94
C SER A 96 5.90 18.61 -11.43
N ILE A 97 4.56 18.55 -11.47
CA ILE A 97 3.86 17.36 -11.96
C ILE A 97 4.16 17.13 -13.45
N GLU A 98 4.29 18.19 -14.23
CA GLU A 98 4.59 18.11 -15.66
C GLU A 98 5.95 17.45 -15.90
N GLU A 99 6.97 17.83 -15.12
CA GLU A 99 8.30 17.24 -15.19
C GLU A 99 8.31 15.77 -14.76
N LEU A 100 7.71 15.45 -13.61
CA LEU A 100 7.59 14.08 -13.11
C LEU A 100 6.89 13.18 -14.13
N VAL A 101 5.80 13.64 -14.72
CA VAL A 101 5.05 12.91 -15.76
C VAL A 101 5.89 12.73 -17.03
N GLY A 102 6.68 13.73 -17.42
CA GLY A 102 7.63 13.63 -18.53
C GLY A 102 8.69 12.55 -18.31
N ASN A 103 9.30 12.52 -17.11
CA ASN A 103 10.30 11.53 -16.71
C ASN A 103 9.70 10.12 -16.65
N TRP A 104 8.51 9.98 -16.07
CA TRP A 104 7.75 8.73 -16.02
C TRP A 104 7.46 8.17 -17.42
N ASN A 105 6.94 9.00 -18.33
CA ASN A 105 6.59 8.56 -19.68
C ASN A 105 7.82 8.10 -20.46
N THR A 106 8.93 8.84 -20.37
CA THR A 106 10.20 8.45 -21.01
C THR A 106 10.69 7.10 -20.50
N TYR A 107 10.64 6.87 -19.19
CA TYR A 107 10.99 5.59 -18.59
C TYR A 107 10.08 4.46 -19.06
N ARG A 108 8.77 4.71 -19.09
CA ARG A 108 7.76 3.75 -19.51
C ARG A 108 7.95 3.34 -20.97
N ASP A 109 8.20 4.29 -21.86
CA ASP A 109 8.40 4.04 -23.29
C ASP A 109 9.69 3.25 -23.53
N ARG A 110 10.77 3.57 -22.81
CA ARG A 110 12.02 2.77 -22.84
C ARG A 110 11.79 1.33 -22.35
N THR A 111 10.98 1.17 -21.30
CA THR A 111 10.64 -0.15 -20.75
C THR A 111 9.80 -0.95 -21.74
N ALA A 112 8.80 -0.33 -22.36
CA ALA A 112 7.97 -0.94 -23.39
C ALA A 112 8.77 -1.29 -24.66
N ALA A 113 9.71 -0.46 -25.09
CA ALA A 113 10.58 -0.78 -26.23
C ALA A 113 11.48 -2.01 -25.96
N ARG A 114 11.92 -2.20 -24.71
CA ARG A 114 12.77 -3.33 -24.31
C ARG A 114 11.98 -4.63 -24.11
N PHE A 115 10.81 -4.54 -23.50
CA PHE A 115 10.04 -5.70 -23.02
C PHE A 115 8.69 -5.86 -23.72
N GLY A 116 8.38 -5.06 -24.74
CA GLY A 116 7.16 -5.19 -25.54
C GLY A 116 7.11 -6.51 -26.29
N GLU A 117 5.90 -6.92 -26.68
CA GLU A 117 5.67 -8.13 -27.47
C GLU A 117 6.48 -8.09 -28.77
N ARG A 118 7.48 -8.98 -28.89
CA ARG A 118 8.14 -9.24 -30.17
C ARG A 118 7.19 -10.09 -31.00
N LYS A 119 6.64 -9.55 -32.09
CA LYS A 119 5.99 -10.37 -33.13
C LYS A 119 7.07 -11.28 -33.76
N GLY A 120 7.10 -12.55 -33.38
CA GLY A 120 7.93 -13.57 -34.02
C GLY A 120 8.60 -14.52 -33.02
N GLY A 121 8.11 -15.75 -33.00
CA GLY A 121 8.58 -16.90 -32.21
C GLY A 121 7.51 -17.99 -32.25
#